data_AF-A0A9W6JI77-F1
#
_entry.id   AF-A0A9W6JI77-F1
#
_cell.length_a   1.000
_cell.length_b   1.000
_cell.length_c   1.000
_cell.angle_alpha   90.00
_cell.angle_beta   90.00
_cell.angle_gamma   90.00
#
_symmetry.space_group_name_H-M   'P 1'
#
loop_
_entity.id
_entity.type
_entity.pdbx_description
1 polymer ?
#
loop_
_entity_poly.entity_id
_entity_poly.type
_entity_poly.pdbx_seq_one_letter_code
_entity_poly.pdbx_strand_id
1 'polypeptide(L)'
;MSRSLDGLLHSDAPLVVVEAAAGCGKTWTAAKFAKEMSARLDHQRVLLLSHTHGACGEFHRRCVGPGLRIDVETCDSFALKVVGPYAAALSLPYPFDHLVGRSELPFETIRTKAADLVRRSPTVARLISARYPVIILDEHQDASLTQHELAMTLMAVGGSRLRVFGDPMQALHSGIGVHYVDWDALWANCRDRRELTEPKRWDEAPELGKWITAARTVLKAGGSVGLHDAPSEVRVRAEAGLAGRKKFKNPRLAGEILHAFLDDGQGRAVVIAHLSDMVRALAQGANWRAGVNEGAVLEYLDRLLADAEEEAATAAKLAAGFLTFATDIGSGFPKALREAISNRAGIQLNRNQAGAKQLPWLHALELIYADPSHRGLAGAMDRLVASPPAGYRVRFGDHAAALRAIGRTDDPRGHLHALSRLRRRRNLPHLSTSTVHKAKGLEFRRVLVCPGDAQQFPAGAYGARLLYVAMSRATHQLTIVTDSSSPIVHLG
;
A
#
# COMPACT_ATOMS: atom_id res chain seq x y z
N MET A 1 -21.07 3.81 35.16
CA MET A 1 -20.71 2.57 34.42
C MET A 1 -20.32 2.94 33.00
N SER A 2 -19.13 2.52 32.57
CA SER A 2 -18.62 2.70 31.20
C SER A 2 -19.56 1.99 30.20
N ARG A 3 -20.12 2.70 29.21
CA ARG A 3 -20.97 2.10 28.15
C ARG A 3 -20.18 1.00 27.41
N SER A 4 -20.80 -0.14 27.11
CA SER A 4 -20.19 -1.15 26.24
C SER A 4 -19.89 -0.56 24.85
N LEU A 5 -18.91 -1.12 24.12
CA LEU A 5 -18.60 -0.67 22.76
C LEU A 5 -19.84 -0.75 21.86
N ASP A 6 -20.61 -1.83 21.99
CA ASP A 6 -21.85 -2.05 21.24
C ASP A 6 -22.89 -0.95 21.51
N GLY A 7 -23.12 -0.61 22.79
CA GLY A 7 -24.01 0.48 23.17
C GLY A 7 -23.50 1.86 22.73
N LEU A 8 -22.18 2.06 22.68
CA LEU A 8 -21.58 3.30 22.21
C LEU A 8 -21.80 3.48 20.69
N LEU A 9 -21.51 2.44 19.89
CA LEU A 9 -21.68 2.47 18.44
C LEU A 9 -23.16 2.68 18.04
N HIS A 10 -24.09 2.06 18.76
CA HIS A 10 -25.52 2.19 18.51
C HIS A 10 -26.17 3.46 19.08
N SER A 11 -25.42 4.30 19.80
CA SER A 11 -25.96 5.53 20.37
C SER A 11 -26.34 6.58 19.32
N ASP A 12 -27.09 7.60 19.74
CA ASP A 12 -27.42 8.76 18.90
C ASP A 12 -26.31 9.81 18.87
N ALA A 13 -25.13 9.53 19.45
CA ALA A 13 -24.00 10.42 19.36
C ALA A 13 -23.63 10.69 17.89
N PRO A 14 -23.46 11.96 17.49
CA PRO A 14 -23.14 12.32 16.11
C PRO A 14 -21.77 11.77 15.71
N LEU A 15 -20.81 11.73 16.64
CA LEU A 15 -19.47 11.21 16.43
C LEU A 15 -19.15 10.16 17.50
N VAL A 16 -18.66 9.00 17.06
CA VAL A 16 -18.02 8.01 17.94
C VAL A 16 -16.64 7.68 17.37
N VAL A 17 -15.61 7.71 18.21
CA VAL A 17 -14.23 7.39 17.81
C VAL A 17 -13.74 6.12 18.53
N VAL A 18 -13.28 5.15 17.76
CA VAL A 18 -12.73 3.89 18.24
C VAL A 18 -11.26 3.83 17.86
N GLU A 19 -10.39 3.97 18.86
CA GLU A 19 -8.97 3.67 18.71
C GLU A 19 -8.77 2.20 18.99
N ALA A 20 -8.09 1.48 18.11
CA ALA A 20 -7.94 0.05 18.29
C ALA A 20 -6.60 -0.40 17.76
N ALA A 21 -5.83 -1.08 18.60
CA ALA A 21 -4.52 -1.58 18.22
C ALA A 21 -4.61 -2.59 17.06
N ALA A 22 -3.48 -2.87 16.41
CA ALA A 22 -3.38 -3.94 15.42
C ALA A 22 -3.87 -5.27 16.02
N GLY A 23 -4.73 -5.99 15.30
CA GLY A 23 -5.25 -7.28 15.76
C GLY A 23 -6.34 -7.21 16.84
N CYS A 24 -6.82 -6.03 17.26
CA CYS A 24 -7.91 -5.89 18.25
C CYS A 24 -9.33 -5.86 17.66
N GLY A 25 -9.49 -6.30 16.41
CA GLY A 25 -10.81 -6.50 15.80
C GLY A 25 -11.50 -5.27 15.18
N LYS A 26 -10.77 -4.21 14.80
CA LYS A 26 -11.31 -3.02 14.09
C LYS A 26 -12.30 -3.36 12.98
N THR A 27 -11.81 -4.05 11.95
CA THR A 27 -12.57 -4.41 10.75
C THR A 27 -13.76 -5.31 11.07
N TRP A 28 -13.59 -6.24 12.02
CA TRP A 28 -14.69 -7.12 12.45
C TRP A 28 -15.81 -6.32 13.13
N THR A 29 -15.46 -5.44 14.07
CA THR A 29 -16.41 -4.59 14.79
C THR A 29 -17.14 -3.65 13.85
N ALA A 30 -16.42 -2.97 12.95
CA ALA A 30 -17.00 -2.09 11.94
C ALA A 30 -17.97 -2.84 11.00
N ALA A 31 -17.59 -4.03 10.52
CA ALA A 31 -18.45 -4.84 9.66
C ALA A 31 -19.69 -5.39 10.39
N LYS A 32 -19.54 -5.81 11.65
CA LYS A 32 -20.66 -6.24 12.50
C LYS A 32 -21.67 -5.09 12.65
N PHE A 33 -21.20 -3.92 13.07
CA PHE A 33 -22.03 -2.74 13.25
C PHE A 33 -22.71 -2.29 11.95
N ALA A 34 -22.01 -2.34 10.81
CA ALA A 34 -22.58 -2.00 9.51
C ALA A 34 -23.79 -2.88 9.16
N LYS A 35 -23.70 -4.19 9.43
CA LYS A 35 -24.79 -5.14 9.20
C LYS A 35 -25.98 -4.89 10.12
N GLU A 36 -25.72 -4.66 11.41
CA GLU A 36 -26.75 -4.37 12.40
C GLU A 36 -27.49 -3.08 12.07
N MET A 37 -26.77 -2.03 11.67
CA MET A 37 -27.40 -0.78 11.25
C MET A 37 -28.16 -0.93 9.94
N SER A 38 -27.61 -1.65 8.96
CA SER A 38 -28.31 -1.91 7.71
C SER A 38 -29.65 -2.62 7.90
N ALA A 39 -29.77 -3.48 8.91
CA ALA A 39 -31.03 -4.17 9.23
C ALA A 39 -32.07 -3.25 9.91
N ARG A 40 -31.63 -2.14 10.50
CA ARG A 40 -32.50 -1.14 11.16
C ARG A 40 -32.95 0.00 10.23
N LEU A 41 -32.24 0.19 9.12
CA LEU A 41 -32.56 1.20 8.12
C LEU A 41 -33.56 0.63 7.12
N ASP A 42 -34.58 1.42 6.78
CA ASP A 42 -35.59 1.01 5.81
C ASP A 42 -35.07 1.19 4.38
N HIS A 43 -35.17 2.41 3.84
CA HIS A 43 -34.72 2.72 2.48
C HIS A 43 -33.30 3.29 2.42
N GLN A 44 -32.75 3.73 3.56
CA GLN A 44 -31.40 4.27 3.63
C GLN A 44 -30.32 3.18 3.56
N ARG A 45 -29.06 3.61 3.43
CA ARG A 45 -27.90 2.74 3.32
C ARG A 45 -26.86 3.11 4.37
N VAL A 46 -26.07 2.15 4.81
CA VAL A 46 -24.84 2.41 5.58
C VAL A 46 -23.72 2.68 4.58
N LEU A 47 -22.96 3.75 4.76
CA LEU A 47 -21.75 4.01 3.99
C LEU A 47 -20.52 3.59 4.80
N LEU A 48 -19.66 2.75 4.22
CA LEU A 48 -18.39 2.37 4.81
C LEU A 48 -17.25 2.84 3.90
N LEU A 49 -16.40 3.70 4.44
CA LEU A 49 -15.26 4.29 3.74
C LEU A 49 -13.95 3.73 4.29
N SER A 50 -13.02 3.38 3.40
CA SER A 50 -11.65 3.00 3.74
C SER A 50 -10.65 3.60 2.74
N HIS A 51 -9.35 3.46 2.99
CA HIS A 51 -8.30 4.08 2.16
C HIS A 51 -7.83 3.20 0.99
N THR A 52 -8.02 1.88 1.09
CA THR A 52 -7.53 0.95 0.07
C THR A 52 -8.63 0.06 -0.47
N HIS A 53 -8.58 -0.21 -1.78
CA HIS A 53 -9.48 -1.22 -2.38
C HIS A 53 -9.32 -2.61 -1.77
N GLY A 54 -8.15 -2.93 -1.18
CA GLY A 54 -7.94 -4.19 -0.45
C GLY A 54 -8.81 -4.26 0.81
N ALA A 55 -8.80 -3.21 1.63
CA ALA A 55 -9.66 -3.08 2.80
C ALA A 55 -11.15 -3.05 2.39
N CYS A 56 -11.52 -2.30 1.34
CA CYS A 56 -12.87 -2.35 0.78
C CYS A 56 -13.26 -3.78 0.37
N GLY A 57 -12.36 -4.55 -0.25
CA GLY A 57 -12.60 -5.94 -0.65
C GLY A 57 -12.80 -6.89 0.54
N GLU A 58 -12.14 -6.64 1.67
CA GLU A 58 -12.40 -7.35 2.93
C GLU A 58 -13.79 -7.03 3.48
N PHE A 59 -14.17 -5.75 3.51
CA PHE A 59 -15.51 -5.34 3.94
C PHE A 59 -16.61 -5.88 3.03
N HIS A 60 -16.43 -5.84 1.70
CA HIS A 60 -17.37 -6.45 0.78
C HIS A 60 -17.59 -7.93 1.12
N ARG A 61 -16.52 -8.71 1.36
CA ARG A 61 -16.67 -10.13 1.74
C ARG A 61 -17.43 -10.32 3.07
N ARG A 62 -17.26 -9.43 4.04
CA ARG A 62 -17.91 -9.52 5.37
C ARG A 62 -19.33 -8.96 5.43
N CYS A 63 -19.67 -8.07 4.51
CA CYS A 63 -20.92 -7.31 4.48
C CYS A 63 -21.86 -7.74 3.32
N VAL A 64 -21.62 -8.91 2.71
CA VAL A 64 -22.51 -9.51 1.70
C VAL A 64 -23.59 -10.34 2.39
N GLY A 65 -24.83 -10.17 1.95
CA GLY A 65 -25.99 -10.91 2.42
C GLY A 65 -27.28 -10.36 1.82
N PRO A 66 -28.34 -11.18 1.67
CA PRO A 66 -29.62 -10.73 1.14
C PRO A 66 -30.21 -9.61 2.00
N GLY A 67 -30.71 -8.56 1.37
CA GLY A 67 -31.34 -7.42 2.03
C GLY A 67 -30.37 -6.40 2.67
N LEU A 68 -29.06 -6.67 2.71
CA LEU A 68 -28.10 -5.71 3.22
C LEU A 68 -27.91 -4.52 2.27
N ARG A 69 -28.07 -3.31 2.80
CA ARG A 69 -27.96 -2.02 2.13
C ARG A 69 -26.71 -1.29 2.62
N ILE A 70 -25.55 -1.84 2.28
CA ILE A 70 -24.25 -1.29 2.68
C ILE A 70 -23.46 -0.94 1.42
N ASP A 71 -23.06 0.33 1.30
CA ASP A 71 -22.13 0.78 0.26
C ASP A 71 -20.72 0.80 0.86
N VAL A 72 -19.78 0.08 0.23
CA VAL A 72 -18.39 0.02 0.66
C VAL A 72 -17.52 0.67 -0.42
N GLU A 73 -16.87 1.77 -0.07
CA GLU A 73 -16.12 2.59 -1.03
C GLU A 73 -14.75 2.98 -0.49
N THR A 74 -13.84 3.37 -1.40
CA THR A 74 -12.69 4.15 -0.94
C THR A 74 -13.12 5.60 -0.72
N CYS A 75 -12.44 6.33 0.17
CA CYS A 75 -12.70 7.76 0.38
C CYS A 75 -12.66 8.55 -0.94
N ASP A 76 -11.72 8.22 -1.83
CA ASP A 76 -11.60 8.87 -3.15
C ASP A 76 -12.72 8.47 -4.11
N SER A 77 -13.15 7.21 -4.11
CA SER A 77 -14.29 6.75 -4.93
C SER A 77 -15.58 7.44 -4.49
N PHE A 78 -15.75 7.65 -3.18
CA PHE A 78 -16.88 8.41 -2.65
C PHE A 78 -16.80 9.89 -3.03
N ALA A 79 -15.64 10.54 -2.91
CA ALA A 79 -15.46 11.92 -3.34
C ALA A 79 -15.80 12.11 -4.82
N LEU A 80 -15.40 11.17 -5.69
CA LEU A 80 -15.79 11.15 -7.11
C LEU A 80 -17.30 11.07 -7.30
N LYS A 81 -18.00 10.22 -6.54
CA LYS A 81 -19.47 10.11 -6.59
C LYS A 81 -20.17 11.39 -6.12
N VAL A 82 -19.57 12.12 -5.19
CA VAL A 82 -20.08 13.41 -4.71
C VAL A 82 -19.96 14.48 -5.79
N VAL A 83 -18.81 14.58 -6.48
CA VAL A 83 -18.58 15.63 -7.49
C VAL A 83 -19.14 15.29 -8.88
N GLY A 84 -19.25 14.00 -9.23
CA GLY A 84 -19.61 13.52 -10.56
C GLY A 84 -20.88 14.16 -11.14
N PRO A 85 -22.02 14.18 -10.42
CA PRO A 85 -23.25 14.84 -10.88
C PRO A 85 -23.12 16.34 -11.12
N TYR A 86 -22.09 16.98 -10.56
CA TYR A 86 -21.83 18.41 -10.64
C TYR A 86 -20.56 18.75 -11.43
N ALA A 87 -19.99 17.79 -12.17
CA ALA A 87 -18.68 17.94 -12.79
C ALA A 87 -18.58 19.20 -13.69
N ALA A 88 -19.59 19.43 -14.54
CA ALA A 88 -19.65 20.63 -15.39
C ALA A 88 -19.74 21.92 -14.57
N ALA A 89 -20.60 21.95 -13.54
CA ALA A 89 -20.76 23.11 -12.65
C ALA A 89 -19.51 23.39 -11.80
N LEU A 90 -18.69 22.37 -11.56
CA LEU A 90 -17.42 22.45 -10.85
C LEU A 90 -16.22 22.71 -11.79
N SER A 91 -16.46 22.96 -13.08
CA SER A 91 -15.43 23.13 -14.10
C SER A 91 -14.42 21.98 -14.13
N LEU A 92 -14.90 20.75 -13.96
CA LEU A 92 -14.09 19.55 -14.13
C LEU A 92 -13.99 19.16 -15.61
N PRO A 93 -12.83 18.65 -16.06
CA PRO A 93 -12.61 18.33 -17.47
C PRO A 93 -13.50 17.16 -17.92
N TYR A 94 -13.81 17.11 -19.21
CA TYR A 94 -14.59 16.04 -19.83
C TYR A 94 -13.80 15.38 -20.98
N PRO A 95 -13.73 14.04 -21.06
CA PRO A 95 -14.33 13.05 -20.16
C PRO A 95 -13.59 12.98 -18.81
N PHE A 96 -14.34 13.04 -17.71
CA PHE A 96 -13.77 13.18 -16.37
C PHE A 96 -13.13 11.87 -15.87
N ASP A 97 -13.75 10.72 -16.16
CA ASP A 97 -13.34 9.41 -15.63
C ASP A 97 -11.91 9.00 -16.03
N HIS A 98 -11.48 9.37 -17.23
CA HIS A 98 -10.18 8.96 -17.76
C HIS A 98 -9.02 9.79 -17.19
N LEU A 99 -9.30 11.00 -16.70
CA LEU A 99 -8.29 11.96 -16.22
C LEU A 99 -8.04 11.84 -14.72
N VAL A 100 -8.93 11.19 -13.97
CA VAL A 100 -8.81 11.05 -12.51
C VAL A 100 -7.50 10.36 -12.12
N GLY A 101 -6.74 11.03 -11.24
CA GLY A 101 -5.48 10.51 -10.73
C GLY A 101 -4.29 10.73 -11.66
N ARG A 102 -4.50 11.38 -12.81
CA ARG A 102 -3.42 11.87 -13.68
C ARG A 102 -3.00 13.28 -13.28
N SER A 103 -1.92 13.79 -13.87
CA SER A 103 -1.40 15.15 -13.66
C SER A 103 -2.47 16.24 -13.88
N GLU A 104 -3.38 16.00 -14.80
CA GLU A 104 -4.44 16.93 -15.22
C GLU A 104 -5.59 17.00 -14.20
N LEU A 105 -5.84 15.91 -13.47
CA LEU A 105 -6.88 15.87 -12.44
C LEU A 105 -6.45 15.02 -11.23
N PRO A 106 -5.55 15.55 -10.39
CA PRO A 106 -5.09 14.87 -9.19
C PRO A 106 -6.24 14.53 -8.23
N PHE A 107 -6.10 13.43 -7.48
CA PHE A 107 -7.09 13.05 -6.45
C PHE A 107 -7.33 14.15 -5.42
N GLU A 108 -6.31 14.96 -5.10
CA GLU A 108 -6.45 16.07 -4.16
C GLU A 108 -7.47 17.11 -4.65
N THR A 109 -7.45 17.46 -5.95
CA THR A 109 -8.43 18.37 -6.55
C THR A 109 -9.86 17.86 -6.41
N ILE A 110 -10.06 16.55 -6.58
CA ILE A 110 -11.36 15.90 -6.40
C ILE A 110 -11.83 15.99 -4.94
N ARG A 111 -10.94 15.67 -3.99
CA ARG A 111 -11.24 15.73 -2.54
C ARG A 111 -11.64 17.15 -2.13
N THR A 112 -10.85 18.15 -2.52
CA THR A 112 -11.13 19.56 -2.22
C THR A 112 -12.48 19.98 -2.79
N LYS A 113 -12.77 19.66 -4.06
CA LYS A 113 -14.06 20.01 -4.69
C LYS A 113 -15.24 19.31 -4.01
N ALA A 114 -15.08 18.05 -3.57
CA ALA A 114 -16.13 17.33 -2.86
C ALA A 114 -16.43 17.98 -1.49
N ALA A 115 -15.40 18.30 -0.71
CA ALA A 115 -15.54 18.98 0.58
C ALA A 115 -16.18 20.37 0.40
N ASP A 116 -15.70 21.16 -0.57
CA ASP A 116 -16.25 22.49 -0.86
C ASP A 116 -17.72 22.44 -1.32
N LEU A 117 -18.09 21.45 -2.14
CA LEU A 117 -19.47 21.30 -2.61
C LEU A 117 -20.43 21.08 -1.45
N VAL A 118 -20.14 20.13 -0.54
CA VAL A 118 -21.04 19.84 0.59
C VAL A 118 -21.06 20.97 1.61
N ARG A 119 -19.94 21.70 1.75
CA ARG A 119 -19.83 22.86 2.66
C ARG A 119 -20.62 24.06 2.14
N ARG A 120 -20.53 24.36 0.84
CA ARG A 120 -21.23 25.50 0.21
C ARG A 120 -22.69 25.21 -0.11
N SER A 121 -23.06 23.93 -0.27
CA SER A 121 -24.44 23.52 -0.55
C SER A 121 -24.97 22.58 0.54
N PRO A 122 -25.57 23.13 1.61
CA PRO A 122 -26.21 22.33 2.65
C PRO A 122 -27.29 21.37 2.13
N THR A 123 -27.94 21.72 1.01
CA THR A 123 -28.91 20.83 0.35
C THR A 123 -28.23 19.56 -0.17
N VAL A 124 -27.06 19.67 -0.79
CA VAL A 124 -26.31 18.49 -1.25
C VAL A 124 -25.86 17.64 -0.06
N ALA A 125 -25.34 18.26 1.00
CA ALA A 125 -24.97 17.55 2.22
C ALA A 125 -26.16 16.76 2.82
N ARG A 126 -27.33 17.41 2.96
CA ARG A 126 -28.55 16.77 3.47
C ARG A 126 -29.07 15.65 2.57
N LEU A 127 -28.99 15.79 1.24
CA LEU A 127 -29.36 14.72 0.31
C LEU A 127 -28.46 13.50 0.47
N ILE A 128 -27.15 13.70 0.60
CA ILE A 128 -26.18 12.63 0.85
C ILE A 128 -26.48 11.96 2.19
N SER A 129 -26.68 12.74 3.25
CA SER A 129 -26.97 12.20 4.59
C SER A 129 -28.35 11.54 4.71
N ALA A 130 -29.35 11.98 3.95
CA ALA A 130 -30.64 11.30 3.85
C ALA A 130 -30.51 9.90 3.24
N ARG A 131 -29.56 9.70 2.32
CA ARG A 131 -29.19 8.37 1.81
C ARG A 131 -28.29 7.60 2.79
N TYR A 132 -27.36 8.28 3.45
CA TYR A 132 -26.35 7.71 4.34
C TYR A 132 -26.43 8.28 5.77
N PRO A 133 -27.44 7.90 6.57
CA PRO A 133 -27.61 8.39 7.94
C PRO A 133 -26.52 7.87 8.89
N VAL A 134 -25.79 6.82 8.50
CA VAL A 134 -24.63 6.29 9.22
C VAL A 134 -23.47 6.13 8.25
N ILE A 135 -22.34 6.73 8.60
CA ILE A 135 -21.07 6.63 7.86
C ILE A 135 -20.01 6.04 8.79
N ILE A 136 -19.37 4.98 8.34
CA ILE A 136 -18.27 4.30 9.03
C ILE A 136 -16.97 4.66 8.31
N LEU A 137 -16.00 5.18 9.05
CA LEU A 137 -14.68 5.57 8.54
C LEU A 137 -13.65 4.59 9.11
N ASP A 138 -13.03 3.79 8.25
CA ASP A 138 -12.00 2.80 8.59
C ASP A 138 -10.60 3.31 8.26
N GLU A 139 -9.62 2.93 9.08
CA GLU A 139 -8.22 3.40 8.98
C GLU A 139 -8.10 4.93 8.92
N HIS A 140 -8.99 5.64 9.62
CA HIS A 140 -9.16 7.09 9.46
C HIS A 140 -7.94 7.91 9.88
N GLN A 141 -6.97 7.32 10.60
CA GLN A 141 -5.67 7.98 10.84
C GLN A 141 -4.88 8.25 9.53
N ASP A 142 -5.26 7.60 8.42
CA ASP A 142 -4.69 7.82 7.08
C ASP A 142 -5.50 8.82 6.25
N ALA A 143 -6.55 9.43 6.80
CA ALA A 143 -7.36 10.41 6.10
C ALA A 143 -6.62 11.73 5.89
N SER A 144 -6.69 12.25 4.66
CA SER A 144 -6.27 13.62 4.39
C SER A 144 -7.18 14.61 5.13
N LEU A 145 -6.70 15.84 5.34
CA LEU A 145 -7.53 16.90 5.94
C LEU A 145 -8.82 17.14 5.14
N THR A 146 -8.76 17.09 3.80
CA THR A 146 -9.92 17.25 2.91
C THR A 146 -10.92 16.09 3.02
N GLN A 147 -10.45 14.85 3.17
CA GLN A 147 -11.32 13.69 3.42
C GLN A 147 -11.98 13.78 4.81
N HIS A 148 -11.22 14.21 5.81
CA HIS A 148 -11.74 14.45 7.16
C HIS A 148 -12.82 15.55 7.16
N GLU A 149 -12.56 16.68 6.50
CA GLU A 149 -13.50 17.80 6.36
C GLU A 149 -14.80 17.38 5.67
N LEU A 150 -14.72 16.62 4.58
CA LEU A 150 -15.89 16.09 3.89
C LEU A 150 -16.77 15.27 4.85
N ALA A 151 -16.18 14.33 5.60
CA ALA A 151 -16.92 13.50 6.54
C ALA A 151 -17.54 14.34 7.68
N MET A 152 -16.76 15.25 8.28
CA MET A 152 -17.24 16.11 9.35
C MET A 152 -18.33 17.07 8.88
N THR A 153 -18.29 17.54 7.63
CA THR A 153 -19.34 18.39 7.05
C THR A 153 -20.64 17.61 6.84
N LEU A 154 -20.56 16.36 6.36
CA LEU A 154 -21.73 15.48 6.24
C LEU A 154 -22.37 15.21 7.61
N MET A 155 -21.59 15.16 8.67
CA MET A 155 -22.10 15.06 10.04
C MET A 155 -22.76 16.37 10.50
N ALA A 156 -22.00 17.48 10.49
CA ALA A 156 -22.43 18.74 11.09
C ALA A 156 -23.55 19.43 10.30
N VAL A 157 -23.53 19.34 8.97
CA VAL A 157 -24.48 20.01 8.07
C VAL A 157 -25.54 19.03 7.55
N GLY A 158 -25.12 17.83 7.18
CA GLY A 158 -26.01 16.81 6.60
C GLY A 158 -26.80 16.01 7.64
N GLY A 159 -26.26 15.84 8.84
CA GLY A 159 -26.88 15.06 9.93
C GLY A 159 -26.53 13.57 9.94
N SER A 160 -25.51 13.14 9.20
CA SER A 160 -25.00 11.75 9.28
C SER A 160 -24.35 11.50 10.64
N ARG A 161 -24.53 10.30 11.20
CA ARG A 161 -23.74 9.82 12.34
C ARG A 161 -22.44 9.18 11.87
N LEU A 162 -21.31 9.60 12.41
CA LEU A 162 -19.99 9.07 12.09
C LEU A 162 -19.53 8.05 13.11
N ARG A 163 -18.99 6.93 12.64
CA ARG A 163 -18.25 5.94 13.43
C ARG A 163 -16.85 5.80 12.88
N VAL A 164 -15.88 6.34 13.60
CA VAL A 164 -14.49 6.43 13.17
C VAL A 164 -13.68 5.32 13.83
N PHE A 165 -12.93 4.56 13.04
CA PHE A 165 -12.03 3.51 13.48
C PHE A 165 -10.62 3.83 13.00
N GLY A 166 -9.63 3.61 13.85
CA GLY A 166 -8.23 3.82 13.47
C GLY A 166 -7.23 3.48 14.56
N ASP A 167 -5.96 3.65 14.23
CA ASP A 167 -4.84 3.42 15.13
C ASP A 167 -3.70 4.41 14.82
N PRO A 168 -3.44 5.43 15.66
CA PRO A 168 -2.42 6.44 15.40
C PRO A 168 -1.01 5.83 15.28
N MET A 169 -0.77 4.66 15.87
CA MET A 169 0.50 3.95 15.74
C MET A 169 0.69 3.27 14.38
N GLN A 170 -0.35 3.21 13.55
CA GLN A 170 -0.27 2.69 12.18
C GLN A 170 -0.26 3.79 11.11
N ALA A 171 -0.22 5.07 11.50
CA ALA A 171 -0.11 6.21 10.59
C ALA A 171 1.34 6.34 10.05
N LEU A 172 1.61 5.73 8.90
CA LEU A 172 2.93 5.69 8.25
C LEU A 172 3.11 6.86 7.25
N HIS A 173 2.89 8.08 7.71
CA HIS A 173 3.07 9.29 6.89
C HIS A 173 4.31 10.05 7.36
N SER A 174 5.17 10.45 6.42
CA SER A 174 6.30 11.34 6.67
C SER A 174 5.82 12.80 6.73
N GLY A 175 5.21 13.19 7.85
CA GLY A 175 4.71 14.54 8.08
C GLY A 175 3.47 14.53 8.97
N ILE A 176 3.60 14.95 10.22
CA ILE A 176 2.49 15.04 11.18
C ILE A 176 1.75 16.36 10.95
N GLY A 177 0.41 16.33 10.90
CA GLY A 177 -0.44 17.49 11.13
C GLY A 177 -0.73 18.46 9.97
N VAL A 178 0.04 18.45 8.88
CA VAL A 178 -0.20 19.43 7.77
C VAL A 178 -1.07 18.85 6.64
N HIS A 179 -1.05 17.53 6.43
CA HIS A 179 -1.74 16.89 5.31
C HIS A 179 -2.77 15.83 5.72
N TYR A 180 -2.65 15.29 6.92
CA TYR A 180 -3.48 14.20 7.44
C TYR A 180 -4.18 14.61 8.73
N VAL A 181 -5.26 13.90 9.08
CA VAL A 181 -6.01 14.14 10.31
C VAL A 181 -5.10 14.11 11.54
N ASP A 182 -5.30 15.07 12.43
CA ASP A 182 -4.74 15.02 13.78
C ASP A 182 -5.58 14.06 14.63
N TRP A 183 -5.07 12.83 14.78
CA TRP A 183 -5.75 11.80 15.55
C TRP A 183 -5.84 12.17 17.04
N ASP A 184 -4.81 12.80 17.60
CA ASP A 184 -4.79 13.13 19.03
C ASP A 184 -5.79 14.25 19.32
N ALA A 185 -5.91 15.24 18.43
CA ALA A 185 -6.96 16.25 18.52
C ALA A 185 -8.36 15.66 18.33
N LEU A 186 -8.56 14.78 17.35
CA LEU A 186 -9.84 14.07 17.14
C LEU A 186 -10.23 13.26 18.38
N TRP A 187 -9.27 12.52 18.94
CA TRP A 187 -9.45 11.74 20.14
C TRP A 187 -9.80 12.63 21.33
N ALA A 188 -9.00 13.66 21.61
CA ALA A 188 -9.18 14.59 22.72
C ALA A 188 -10.54 15.29 22.72
N ASN A 189 -11.02 15.70 21.54
CA ASN A 189 -12.26 16.45 21.37
C ASN A 189 -13.51 15.55 21.27
N CYS A 190 -13.36 14.23 21.16
CA CYS A 190 -14.49 13.30 21.10
C CYS A 190 -14.88 12.79 22.49
N ARG A 191 -16.09 13.13 22.96
CA ARG A 191 -16.64 12.61 24.22
C ARG A 191 -16.93 11.11 24.14
N ASP A 192 -17.56 10.67 23.05
CA ASP A 192 -17.99 9.29 22.84
C ASP A 192 -16.86 8.50 22.17
N ARG A 193 -15.89 8.03 22.97
CA ARG A 193 -14.71 7.32 22.48
C ARG A 193 -14.42 6.03 23.25
N ARG A 194 -13.77 5.07 22.59
CA ARG A 194 -13.36 3.78 23.18
C ARG A 194 -12.03 3.33 22.61
N GLU A 195 -11.15 2.87 23.49
CA GLU A 195 -9.93 2.16 23.09
C GLU A 195 -10.15 0.64 23.13
N LEU A 196 -9.69 -0.08 22.11
CA LEU A 196 -9.66 -1.55 22.05
C LEU A 196 -8.20 -2.02 22.11
N THR A 197 -7.86 -2.68 23.22
CA THR A 197 -6.52 -3.20 23.49
C THR A 197 -6.48 -4.72 23.58
N GLU A 198 -7.63 -5.40 23.59
CA GLU A 198 -7.65 -6.86 23.70
C GLU A 198 -7.21 -7.51 22.37
N PRO A 199 -6.10 -8.28 22.35
CA PRO A 199 -5.63 -8.94 21.13
C PRO A 199 -6.58 -10.06 20.72
N LYS A 200 -7.11 -9.99 19.49
CA LYS A 200 -8.04 -10.99 18.90
C LYS A 200 -7.46 -11.74 17.70
N ARG A 201 -6.26 -11.36 17.25
CA ARG A 201 -5.59 -11.95 16.08
C ARG A 201 -4.77 -13.20 16.42
N TRP A 202 -4.28 -13.29 17.65
CA TRP A 202 -3.23 -14.23 18.04
C TRP A 202 -3.77 -15.43 18.82
N ASP A 203 -4.74 -16.14 18.26
CA ASP A 203 -5.34 -17.30 18.93
C ASP A 203 -4.32 -18.44 19.13
N GLU A 204 -3.41 -18.63 18.17
CA GLU A 204 -2.33 -19.64 18.21
C GLU A 204 -1.05 -19.14 18.91
N ALA A 205 -0.93 -17.84 19.22
CA ALA A 205 0.25 -17.25 19.90
C ALA A 205 -0.15 -16.10 20.86
N PRO A 206 -0.94 -16.36 21.92
CA PRO A 206 -1.53 -15.29 22.73
C PRO A 206 -0.52 -14.37 23.40
N GLU A 207 0.62 -14.91 23.84
CA GLU A 207 1.69 -14.14 24.48
C GLU A 207 2.36 -13.17 23.50
N LEU A 208 2.54 -13.57 22.23
CA LEU A 208 2.98 -12.66 21.17
C LEU A 208 2.01 -11.48 21.00
N GLY A 209 0.70 -11.75 21.01
CA GLY A 209 -0.33 -10.72 20.90
C GLY A 209 -0.32 -9.74 22.08
N LYS A 210 -0.18 -10.24 23.31
CA LYS A 210 -0.04 -9.42 24.52
C LYS A 210 1.23 -8.57 24.46
N TRP A 211 2.37 -9.17 24.09
CA TRP A 211 3.65 -8.47 24.00
C TRP A 211 3.63 -7.37 22.93
N ILE A 212 3.10 -7.64 21.72
CA ILE A 212 2.95 -6.62 20.66
C ILE A 212 2.02 -5.49 21.10
N THR A 213 0.96 -5.80 21.84
CA THR A 213 0.03 -4.79 22.37
C THR A 213 0.70 -3.92 23.43
N ALA A 214 1.47 -4.50 24.35
CA ALA A 214 2.25 -3.76 25.33
C ALA A 214 3.34 -2.90 24.67
N ALA A 215 4.03 -3.45 23.66
CA ALA A 215 5.02 -2.74 22.85
C ALA A 215 4.41 -1.51 22.17
N ARG A 216 3.16 -1.59 21.69
CA ARG A 216 2.44 -0.43 21.14
C ARG A 216 2.37 0.72 22.14
N THR A 217 2.00 0.44 23.39
CA THR A 217 1.87 1.45 24.45
C THR A 217 3.20 2.11 24.75
N VAL A 218 4.27 1.31 24.89
CA VAL A 218 5.63 1.81 25.13
C VAL A 218 6.10 2.70 23.98
N LEU A 219 5.95 2.23 22.74
CA LEU A 219 6.35 2.96 21.53
C LEU A 219 5.54 4.25 21.35
N LYS A 220 4.23 4.22 21.64
CA LYS A 220 3.36 5.42 21.60
C LYS A 220 3.80 6.48 22.61
N ALA A 221 4.28 6.05 23.77
CA ALA A 221 4.85 6.93 24.80
C ALA A 221 6.28 7.42 24.51
N GLY A 222 6.89 6.99 23.39
CA GLY A 222 8.25 7.34 23.01
C GLY A 222 9.33 6.54 23.74
N GLY A 223 8.95 5.43 24.40
CA GLY A 223 9.89 4.52 25.06
C GLY A 223 10.45 3.44 24.14
N SER A 224 11.33 2.61 24.69
CA SER A 224 11.96 1.47 24.01
C SER A 224 11.39 0.15 24.51
N VAL A 225 11.07 -0.75 23.60
CA VAL A 225 10.49 -2.06 23.91
C VAL A 225 11.58 -2.99 24.43
N GLY A 226 11.40 -3.46 25.67
CA GLY A 226 12.30 -4.44 26.28
C GLY A 226 12.25 -5.79 25.57
N LEU A 227 13.41 -6.32 25.21
CA LEU A 227 13.54 -7.63 24.56
C LEU A 227 13.73 -8.79 25.55
N HIS A 228 14.07 -8.49 26.81
CA HIS A 228 14.30 -9.49 27.86
C HIS A 228 13.02 -10.26 28.24
N ASP A 229 11.88 -9.56 28.30
CA ASP A 229 10.57 -10.15 28.61
C ASP A 229 9.81 -10.60 27.34
N ALA A 230 10.50 -10.70 26.19
CA ALA A 230 9.86 -11.11 24.96
C ALA A 230 9.48 -12.62 25.03
N PRO A 231 8.28 -13.00 24.57
CA PRO A 231 7.85 -14.39 24.61
C PRO A 231 8.66 -15.24 23.61
N SER A 232 8.56 -16.57 23.72
CA SER A 232 9.35 -17.52 22.91
C SER A 232 9.17 -17.39 21.39
N GLU A 233 8.04 -16.81 20.97
CA GLU A 233 7.65 -16.50 19.61
C GLU A 233 8.45 -15.33 19.01
N VAL A 234 9.09 -14.52 19.87
CA VAL A 234 9.98 -13.41 19.49
C VAL A 234 11.42 -13.89 19.57
N ARG A 235 12.08 -13.96 18.41
CA ARG A 235 13.50 -14.31 18.29
C ARG A 235 14.30 -13.08 17.91
N VAL A 236 15.30 -12.75 18.72
CA VAL A 236 16.22 -11.65 18.41
C VAL A 236 17.60 -12.21 18.10
N ARG A 237 18.20 -11.74 17.02
CA ARG A 237 19.59 -12.04 16.65
C ARG A 237 20.34 -10.74 16.45
N ALA A 238 21.45 -10.57 17.16
CA ALA A 238 22.32 -9.41 17.02
C ALA A 238 23.50 -9.77 16.12
N GLU A 239 23.67 -9.04 15.03
CA GLU A 239 24.70 -9.27 14.02
C GLU A 239 25.52 -8.00 13.81
N ALA A 240 26.83 -8.14 13.57
CA ALA A 240 27.70 -6.99 13.32
C ALA A 240 27.91 -6.75 11.82
N GLY A 241 27.66 -5.52 11.35
CA GLY A 241 28.02 -5.12 9.99
C GLY A 241 27.11 -5.68 8.91
N LEU A 242 25.84 -5.92 9.24
CA LEU A 242 24.80 -6.32 8.29
C LEU A 242 24.24 -5.09 7.55
N ALA A 243 23.98 -4.02 8.29
CA ALA A 243 23.27 -2.81 7.90
C ALA A 243 24.01 -1.98 6.85
N GLY A 244 23.28 -1.60 5.79
CA GLY A 244 23.70 -0.60 4.83
C GLY A 244 22.50 0.12 4.22
N ARG A 245 22.71 1.30 3.63
CA ARG A 245 21.60 2.18 3.23
C ARG A 245 20.72 1.62 2.12
N LYS A 246 21.32 0.99 1.12
CA LYS A 246 20.64 0.45 -0.06
C LYS A 246 20.84 -1.05 -0.27
N LYS A 247 21.84 -1.61 0.40
CA LYS A 247 22.30 -2.98 0.26
C LYS A 247 22.99 -3.40 1.55
N PHE A 248 23.05 -4.71 1.78
CA PHE A 248 23.81 -5.28 2.88
C PHE A 248 25.30 -4.96 2.75
N LYS A 249 25.94 -4.63 3.87
CA LYS A 249 27.41 -4.57 3.97
C LYS A 249 28.04 -5.95 3.87
N ASN A 250 27.38 -6.96 4.45
CA ASN A 250 27.76 -8.37 4.35
C ASN A 250 26.66 -9.20 3.64
N PRO A 251 26.66 -9.27 2.29
CA PRO A 251 25.66 -10.01 1.53
C PRO A 251 25.64 -11.52 1.80
N ARG A 252 26.78 -12.10 2.18
CA ARG A 252 26.89 -13.53 2.47
C ARG A 252 26.13 -13.88 3.75
N LEU A 253 26.43 -13.16 4.84
CA LEU A 253 25.72 -13.32 6.12
C LEU A 253 24.23 -13.03 5.95
N ALA A 254 23.87 -11.97 5.20
CA ALA A 254 22.47 -11.68 4.89
C ALA A 254 21.79 -12.87 4.19
N GLY A 255 22.44 -13.47 3.18
CA GLY A 255 21.93 -14.67 2.50
C GLY A 255 21.74 -15.85 3.46
N GLU A 256 22.72 -16.14 4.31
CA GLU A 256 22.65 -17.21 5.31
C GLU A 256 21.45 -17.03 6.27
N ILE A 257 21.25 -15.81 6.80
CA ILE A 257 20.12 -15.46 7.66
C ILE A 257 18.79 -15.60 6.92
N LEU A 258 18.70 -15.08 5.70
CA LEU A 258 17.49 -15.12 4.89
C LEU A 258 17.12 -16.54 4.52
N HIS A 259 18.07 -17.36 4.09
CA HIS A 259 17.83 -18.76 3.77
C HIS A 259 17.38 -19.54 5.01
N ALA A 260 18.09 -19.40 6.13
CA ALA A 260 17.70 -20.03 7.38
C ALA A 260 16.25 -19.68 7.79
N PHE A 261 15.86 -18.39 7.70
CA PHE A 261 14.48 -17.99 7.98
C PHE A 261 13.47 -18.58 6.99
N LEU A 262 13.77 -18.55 5.68
CA LEU A 262 12.85 -19.07 4.67
C LEU A 262 12.66 -20.59 4.78
N ASP A 263 13.69 -21.30 5.22
CA ASP A 263 13.67 -22.75 5.47
C ASP A 263 13.01 -23.12 6.82
N ASP A 264 12.89 -22.18 7.77
CA ASP A 264 12.38 -22.41 9.13
C ASP A 264 10.84 -22.51 9.23
N GLY A 265 10.25 -23.62 8.77
CA GLY A 265 8.87 -23.97 9.08
C GLY A 265 7.83 -23.58 8.04
N GLN A 266 6.57 -23.94 8.29
CA GLN A 266 5.48 -23.85 7.31
C GLN A 266 4.67 -22.53 7.41
N GLY A 267 3.87 -22.25 6.38
CA GLY A 267 2.97 -21.10 6.30
C GLY A 267 3.61 -19.82 5.77
N ARG A 268 2.79 -18.78 5.61
CA ARG A 268 3.17 -17.56 4.89
C ARG A 268 4.30 -16.79 5.61
N ALA A 269 5.41 -16.68 4.87
CA ALA A 269 6.65 -15.94 5.07
C ALA A 269 6.65 -14.46 4.65
N VAL A 270 7.10 -13.51 5.47
CA VAL A 270 7.57 -12.22 4.95
C VAL A 270 8.87 -11.75 5.59
N VAL A 271 9.74 -11.17 4.77
CA VAL A 271 10.89 -10.39 5.22
C VAL A 271 10.65 -8.90 4.97
N ILE A 272 10.68 -8.10 6.04
CA ILE A 272 10.26 -6.70 6.03
C ILE A 272 11.45 -5.78 6.31
N ALA A 273 11.54 -4.73 5.48
CA ALA A 273 12.38 -3.55 5.69
C ALA A 273 11.56 -2.28 5.43
N HIS A 274 12.08 -1.09 5.76
CA HIS A 274 11.38 0.17 5.47
C HIS A 274 11.66 0.67 4.05
N LEU A 275 12.92 0.59 3.61
CA LEU A 275 13.38 1.17 2.33
C LEU A 275 13.24 0.18 1.17
N SER A 276 12.66 0.62 0.05
CA SER A 276 12.44 -0.23 -1.13
C SER A 276 13.73 -0.81 -1.73
N ASP A 277 14.83 -0.03 -1.74
CA ASP A 277 16.15 -0.52 -2.17
C ASP A 277 16.61 -1.72 -1.32
N MET A 278 16.37 -1.66 0.00
CA MET A 278 16.69 -2.76 0.91
C MET A 278 15.77 -3.97 0.67
N VAL A 279 14.49 -3.77 0.36
CA VAL A 279 13.59 -4.89 -0.01
C VAL A 279 14.06 -5.61 -1.26
N ARG A 280 14.60 -4.88 -2.24
CA ARG A 280 15.25 -5.48 -3.40
C ARG A 280 16.52 -6.23 -3.02
N ALA A 281 17.34 -5.68 -2.11
CA ALA A 281 18.52 -6.36 -1.59
C ALA A 281 18.17 -7.65 -0.80
N LEU A 282 17.08 -7.64 -0.04
CA LEU A 282 16.52 -8.81 0.64
C LEU A 282 16.12 -9.90 -0.37
N ALA A 283 15.37 -9.54 -1.42
CA ALA A 283 14.98 -10.50 -2.44
C ALA A 283 16.21 -11.09 -3.15
N GLN A 284 17.22 -10.27 -3.43
CA GLN A 284 18.50 -10.75 -3.99
C GLN A 284 19.25 -11.68 -3.05
N GLY A 285 19.38 -11.31 -1.77
CA GLY A 285 20.03 -12.12 -0.74
C GLY A 285 19.31 -13.46 -0.50
N ALA A 286 17.99 -13.48 -0.63
CA ALA A 286 17.16 -14.68 -0.62
C ALA A 286 17.21 -15.48 -1.93
N ASN A 287 18.09 -15.13 -2.88
CA ASN A 287 18.16 -15.71 -4.22
C ASN A 287 16.80 -15.73 -4.95
N TRP A 288 15.98 -14.70 -4.72
CA TRP A 288 14.63 -14.53 -5.26
C TRP A 288 13.65 -15.67 -4.89
N ARG A 289 13.96 -16.47 -3.86
CA ARG A 289 13.04 -17.47 -3.29
C ARG A 289 11.83 -16.81 -2.62
N ALA A 290 12.04 -15.60 -2.08
CA ALA A 290 10.99 -14.72 -1.59
C ALA A 290 10.72 -13.63 -2.65
N GLY A 291 9.48 -13.58 -3.15
CA GLY A 291 9.07 -12.62 -4.18
C GLY A 291 8.88 -11.21 -3.61
N VAL A 292 9.27 -10.18 -4.37
CA VAL A 292 9.03 -8.79 -3.97
C VAL A 292 7.54 -8.46 -4.04
N ASN A 293 6.97 -8.02 -2.94
CA ASN A 293 5.58 -7.61 -2.80
C ASN A 293 5.48 -6.12 -2.43
N GLU A 294 5.67 -5.24 -3.41
CA GLU A 294 5.49 -3.78 -3.24
C GLU A 294 4.07 -3.29 -3.58
N GLY A 295 3.09 -4.22 -3.59
CA GLY A 295 1.71 -3.96 -3.95
C GLY A 295 1.48 -3.74 -5.45
N ALA A 296 0.28 -3.26 -5.79
CA ALA A 296 -0.16 -3.06 -7.18
C ALA A 296 0.26 -1.70 -7.79
N VAL A 297 1.22 -1.00 -7.18
CA VAL A 297 1.76 0.24 -7.75
C VAL A 297 2.79 -0.17 -8.79
N LEU A 298 2.54 0.18 -10.05
CA LEU A 298 3.36 -0.23 -11.18
C LEU A 298 4.33 0.89 -11.55
N GLU A 299 5.05 1.43 -10.56
CA GLU A 299 5.82 2.69 -10.67
C GLU A 299 6.82 2.70 -11.83
N TYR A 300 7.45 1.57 -12.13
CA TYR A 300 8.40 1.49 -13.24
C TYR A 300 7.69 1.56 -14.59
N LEU A 301 6.46 1.00 -14.66
CA LEU A 301 5.64 1.07 -15.85
C LEU A 301 5.01 2.47 -16.00
N ASP A 302 4.56 3.07 -14.91
CA ASP A 302 4.08 4.46 -14.90
C ASP A 302 5.15 5.40 -15.43
N ARG A 303 6.40 5.27 -14.97
CA ARG A 303 7.54 6.06 -15.47
C ARG A 303 7.77 5.83 -16.96
N LEU A 304 7.79 4.57 -17.41
CA LEU A 304 7.98 4.23 -18.82
C LEU A 304 6.91 4.87 -19.72
N LEU A 305 5.65 4.88 -19.28
CA LEU A 305 4.55 5.48 -20.04
C LEU A 305 4.56 7.01 -19.98
N ALA A 306 4.99 7.60 -18.87
CA ALA A 306 5.20 9.04 -18.78
C ALA A 306 6.26 9.51 -19.79
N ASP A 307 7.39 8.81 -19.88
CA ASP A 307 8.44 9.09 -20.86
C ASP A 307 7.95 8.94 -22.31
N ALA A 308 6.93 8.10 -22.54
CA ALA A 308 6.36 7.82 -23.85
C ALA A 308 5.32 8.84 -24.33
N GLU A 309 4.73 9.62 -23.43
CA GLU A 309 3.69 10.60 -23.75
C GLU A 309 4.24 12.02 -23.98
N GLU A 310 5.54 12.24 -23.80
CA GLU A 310 6.14 13.52 -24.16
C GLU A 310 5.99 13.79 -25.67
N GLU A 311 5.60 15.02 -26.05
CA GLU A 311 5.31 15.46 -27.43
C GLU A 311 6.46 15.18 -28.44
N ALA A 312 7.66 14.85 -27.97
CA ALA A 312 8.85 14.52 -28.77
C ALA A 312 9.41 13.10 -28.51
N ALA A 313 8.59 12.12 -28.09
CA ALA A 313 9.05 10.76 -27.83
C ALA A 313 9.51 10.04 -29.12
N THR A 314 10.83 10.02 -29.36
CA THR A 314 11.43 9.25 -30.46
C THR A 314 11.54 7.76 -30.13
N ALA A 315 11.62 6.91 -31.16
CA ALA A 315 11.90 5.48 -30.97
C ALA A 315 13.16 5.22 -30.12
N ALA A 316 14.20 6.04 -30.27
CA ALA A 316 15.42 5.98 -29.47
C ALA A 316 15.15 6.26 -27.98
N LYS A 317 14.33 7.28 -27.68
CA LYS A 317 13.94 7.60 -26.30
C LYS A 317 13.11 6.49 -25.68
N LEU A 318 12.13 5.95 -26.41
CA LEU A 318 11.32 4.82 -25.97
C LEU A 318 12.16 3.56 -25.74
N ALA A 319 13.13 3.29 -26.61
CA ALA A 319 14.09 2.19 -26.44
C ALA A 319 14.93 2.38 -25.17
N ALA A 320 15.45 3.57 -24.91
CA ALA A 320 16.19 3.87 -23.68
C ALA A 320 15.32 3.71 -22.41
N GLY A 321 14.08 4.18 -22.46
CA GLY A 321 13.08 3.98 -21.41
C GLY A 321 12.82 2.49 -21.17
N PHE A 322 12.62 1.71 -22.24
CA PHE A 322 12.39 0.27 -22.16
C PHE A 322 13.59 -0.49 -21.57
N LEU A 323 14.82 -0.15 -21.93
CA LEU A 323 16.02 -0.76 -21.34
C LEU A 323 16.16 -0.44 -19.84
N THR A 324 15.80 0.78 -19.44
CA THR A 324 15.73 1.18 -18.02
C THR A 324 14.65 0.38 -17.30
N PHE A 325 13.45 0.30 -17.87
CA PHE A 325 12.36 -0.52 -17.34
C PHE A 325 12.76 -1.98 -17.16
N ALA A 326 13.35 -2.61 -18.17
CA ALA A 326 13.82 -4.00 -18.11
C ALA A 326 14.90 -4.22 -17.03
N THR A 327 15.71 -3.20 -16.74
CA THR A 327 16.70 -3.21 -15.64
C THR A 327 16.02 -3.15 -14.28
N ASP A 328 14.98 -2.33 -14.15
CA ASP A 328 14.24 -2.16 -12.90
C ASP A 328 13.42 -3.41 -12.55
N ILE A 329 12.76 -4.02 -13.55
CA ILE A 329 11.85 -5.16 -13.33
C ILE A 329 12.53 -6.53 -13.35
N GLY A 330 13.84 -6.59 -13.65
CA GLY A 330 14.55 -7.83 -13.91
C GLY A 330 15.90 -7.97 -13.22
N SER A 331 16.57 -9.09 -13.50
CA SER A 331 17.93 -9.39 -13.08
C SER A 331 18.70 -10.05 -14.24
N GLY A 332 20.02 -9.98 -14.22
CA GLY A 332 20.86 -10.55 -15.30
C GLY A 332 21.04 -9.61 -16.51
N PHE A 333 20.85 -8.31 -16.32
CA PHE A 333 21.09 -7.29 -17.32
C PHE A 333 22.17 -6.29 -16.83
N PRO A 334 23.47 -6.60 -17.03
CA PRO A 334 24.56 -5.81 -16.45
C PRO A 334 24.74 -4.46 -17.17
N LYS A 335 25.26 -3.46 -16.45
CA LYS A 335 25.47 -2.08 -16.94
C LYS A 335 26.22 -2.04 -18.27
N ALA A 336 27.31 -2.79 -18.41
CA ALA A 336 28.10 -2.82 -19.63
C ALA A 336 27.32 -3.34 -20.85
N LEU A 337 26.46 -4.36 -20.67
CA LEU A 337 25.62 -4.86 -21.77
C LEU A 337 24.55 -3.84 -22.14
N ARG A 338 23.94 -3.19 -21.14
CA ARG A 338 22.94 -2.12 -21.35
C ARG A 338 23.54 -0.96 -22.13
N GLU A 339 24.70 -0.44 -21.71
CA GLU A 339 25.38 0.66 -22.41
C GLU A 339 25.75 0.28 -23.84
N ALA A 340 26.24 -0.94 -24.06
CA ALA A 340 26.55 -1.43 -25.39
C ALA A 340 25.31 -1.51 -26.32
N ILE A 341 24.13 -1.79 -25.77
CA ILE A 341 22.86 -1.79 -26.53
C ILE A 341 22.35 -0.35 -26.72
N SER A 342 22.41 0.49 -25.68
CA SER A 342 22.00 1.89 -25.75
C SER A 342 22.78 2.66 -26.82
N ASN A 343 24.09 2.42 -26.95
CA ASN A 343 24.92 3.04 -27.99
C ASN A 343 24.51 2.64 -29.42
N ARG A 344 23.71 1.59 -29.58
CA ARG A 344 23.17 1.13 -30.87
C ARG A 344 21.76 1.67 -31.15
N ALA A 345 21.11 2.29 -30.16
CA ALA A 345 19.75 2.83 -30.26
C ALA A 345 19.77 4.33 -30.60
N GLY A 346 20.28 4.68 -31.79
CA GLY A 346 20.30 6.05 -32.32
C GLY A 346 19.02 6.38 -33.11
N ILE A 347 19.11 7.32 -34.07
CA ILE A 347 17.99 7.63 -35.00
C ILE A 347 17.49 6.36 -35.70
N GLN A 348 18.41 5.48 -36.07
CA GLN A 348 18.14 4.12 -36.52
C GLN A 348 18.85 3.12 -35.61
N LEU A 349 18.28 1.92 -35.52
CA LEU A 349 18.84 0.84 -34.72
C LEU A 349 20.02 0.17 -35.44
N ASN A 350 21.22 0.25 -34.86
CA ASN A 350 22.44 -0.32 -35.45
C ASN A 350 22.67 -1.78 -35.02
N ARG A 351 22.49 -2.72 -35.96
CA ARG A 351 22.69 -4.17 -35.75
C ARG A 351 24.06 -4.68 -36.19
N ASN A 352 24.86 -3.84 -36.85
CA ASN A 352 26.12 -4.27 -37.45
C ASN A 352 27.08 -4.77 -36.37
N GLN A 353 27.63 -5.97 -36.57
CA GLN A 353 28.56 -6.61 -35.65
C GLN A 353 28.02 -6.74 -34.22
N ALA A 354 26.70 -6.86 -34.05
CA ALA A 354 26.10 -7.08 -32.73
C ALA A 354 26.46 -8.48 -32.20
N GLY A 355 26.95 -8.53 -30.96
CA GLY A 355 27.29 -9.80 -30.32
C GLY A 355 26.06 -10.63 -29.99
N ALA A 356 26.22 -11.95 -29.82
CA ALA A 356 25.13 -12.88 -29.51
C ALA A 356 24.29 -12.49 -28.26
N LYS A 357 24.91 -11.85 -27.26
CA LYS A 357 24.21 -11.34 -26.07
C LYS A 357 23.40 -10.05 -26.31
N GLN A 358 23.71 -9.30 -27.36
CA GLN A 358 23.03 -8.05 -27.73
C GLN A 358 21.83 -8.32 -28.64
N LEU A 359 21.93 -9.30 -29.55
CA LEU A 359 20.91 -9.60 -30.55
C LEU A 359 19.49 -9.78 -29.98
N PRO A 360 19.25 -10.55 -28.91
CA PRO A 360 17.91 -10.68 -28.34
C PRO A 360 17.28 -9.35 -27.92
N TRP A 361 18.09 -8.44 -27.38
CA TRP A 361 17.64 -7.11 -26.99
C TRP A 361 17.36 -6.23 -28.20
N LEU A 362 18.26 -6.22 -29.18
CA LEU A 362 18.07 -5.46 -30.41
C LEU A 362 16.79 -5.90 -31.13
N HIS A 363 16.52 -7.21 -31.23
CA HIS A 363 15.27 -7.71 -31.81
C HIS A 363 14.01 -7.27 -31.05
N ALA A 364 14.10 -7.05 -29.73
CA ALA A 364 13.00 -6.47 -28.96
C ALA A 364 12.85 -4.97 -29.29
N LEU A 365 13.95 -4.22 -29.35
CA LEU A 365 13.94 -2.80 -29.70
C LEU A 365 13.39 -2.55 -31.12
N GLU A 366 13.57 -3.48 -32.05
CA GLU A 366 13.00 -3.37 -33.41
C GLU A 366 11.48 -3.17 -33.41
N LEU A 367 10.76 -3.78 -32.47
CA LEU A 367 9.32 -3.62 -32.35
C LEU A 367 8.95 -2.20 -31.90
N ILE A 368 9.80 -1.56 -31.08
CA ILE A 368 9.64 -0.16 -30.66
C ILE A 368 9.98 0.79 -31.80
N TYR A 369 11.00 0.49 -32.61
CA TYR A 369 11.35 1.30 -33.77
C TYR A 369 10.32 1.19 -34.90
N ALA A 370 9.66 0.04 -35.03
CA ALA A 370 8.59 -0.16 -36.00
C ALA A 370 7.28 0.53 -35.57
N ASP A 371 6.99 0.54 -34.27
CA ASP A 371 5.80 1.19 -33.68
C ASP A 371 6.21 1.97 -32.42
N PRO A 372 6.57 3.26 -32.55
CA PRO A 372 6.99 4.12 -31.44
C PRO A 372 5.84 4.52 -30.50
N SER A 373 5.15 3.53 -29.94
CA SER A 373 4.02 3.69 -29.05
C SER A 373 4.04 2.67 -27.91
N HIS A 374 3.01 2.69 -27.04
CA HIS A 374 2.81 1.66 -26.02
C HIS A 374 2.65 0.25 -26.61
N ARG A 375 2.21 0.12 -27.87
CA ARG A 375 2.06 -1.16 -28.57
C ARG A 375 3.41 -1.77 -28.94
N GLY A 376 4.35 -0.97 -29.46
CA GLY A 376 5.73 -1.42 -29.69
C GLY A 376 6.46 -1.80 -28.40
N LEU A 377 6.27 -1.03 -27.33
CA LEU A 377 6.80 -1.36 -25.99
C LEU A 377 6.21 -2.69 -25.47
N ALA A 378 4.91 -2.91 -25.63
CA ALA A 378 4.25 -4.17 -25.28
C ALA A 378 4.79 -5.35 -26.07
N GLY A 379 4.96 -5.20 -27.40
CA GLY A 379 5.55 -6.21 -28.27
C GLY A 379 6.99 -6.55 -27.88
N ALA A 380 7.81 -5.55 -27.56
CA ALA A 380 9.17 -5.76 -27.07
C ALA A 380 9.18 -6.58 -25.77
N MET A 381 8.26 -6.29 -24.84
CA MET A 381 8.12 -7.05 -23.59
C MET A 381 7.63 -8.48 -23.84
N ASP A 382 6.65 -8.68 -24.73
CA ASP A 382 6.18 -10.00 -25.15
C ASP A 382 7.34 -10.85 -25.65
N ARG A 383 8.22 -10.28 -26.49
CA ARG A 383 9.41 -10.97 -27.01
C ARG A 383 10.38 -11.36 -25.90
N LEU A 384 10.69 -10.45 -24.97
CA LEU A 384 11.58 -10.73 -23.84
C LEU A 384 11.02 -11.81 -22.90
N VAL A 385 9.70 -11.91 -22.74
CA VAL A 385 9.08 -12.97 -21.91
C VAL A 385 9.07 -14.31 -22.65
N ALA A 386 8.75 -14.32 -23.94
CA ALA A 386 8.68 -15.53 -24.75
C ALA A 386 10.05 -16.13 -25.04
N SER A 387 11.08 -15.30 -25.18
CA SER A 387 12.46 -15.71 -25.48
C SER A 387 13.44 -14.86 -24.68
N PRO A 388 13.56 -15.12 -23.35
CA PRO A 388 14.40 -14.31 -22.48
C PRO A 388 15.87 -14.39 -22.90
N PRO A 389 16.58 -13.24 -22.99
CA PRO A 389 18.02 -13.22 -23.22
C PRO A 389 18.77 -14.07 -22.20
N ALA A 390 19.86 -14.72 -22.61
CA ALA A 390 20.64 -15.59 -21.74
C ALA A 390 21.05 -14.88 -20.43
N GLY A 391 20.65 -15.45 -19.29
CA GLY A 391 20.90 -14.92 -17.95
C GLY A 391 19.89 -13.88 -17.46
N TYR A 392 19.04 -13.32 -18.33
CA TYR A 392 18.00 -12.38 -17.93
C TYR A 392 16.78 -13.10 -17.36
N ARG A 393 16.24 -12.58 -16.24
CA ARG A 393 14.97 -13.04 -15.67
C ARG A 393 14.14 -11.86 -15.22
N VAL A 394 12.86 -11.87 -15.57
CA VAL A 394 11.86 -10.94 -15.03
C VAL A 394 11.58 -11.30 -13.56
N ARG A 395 11.68 -10.31 -12.67
CA ARG A 395 11.46 -10.46 -11.22
C ARG A 395 10.17 -9.78 -10.77
N PHE A 396 9.79 -8.70 -11.43
CA PHE A 396 8.53 -7.99 -11.22
C PHE A 396 7.55 -8.37 -12.32
N GLY A 397 7.06 -9.62 -12.27
CA GLY A 397 6.19 -10.19 -13.31
C GLY A 397 4.90 -9.41 -13.56
N ASP A 398 4.40 -8.68 -12.56
CA ASP A 398 3.26 -7.77 -12.73
C ASP A 398 3.59 -6.66 -13.72
N HIS A 399 4.71 -5.98 -13.58
CA HIS A 399 5.08 -4.89 -14.49
C HIS A 399 5.15 -5.39 -15.94
N ALA A 400 5.82 -6.53 -16.16
CA ALA A 400 5.87 -7.16 -17.48
C ALA A 400 4.46 -7.54 -18.00
N ALA A 401 3.64 -8.19 -17.18
CA ALA A 401 2.29 -8.59 -17.59
C ALA A 401 1.38 -7.38 -17.87
N ALA A 402 1.55 -6.25 -17.15
CA ALA A 402 0.76 -5.05 -17.38
C ALA A 402 1.17 -4.35 -18.67
N LEU A 403 2.48 -4.22 -18.92
CA LEU A 403 2.99 -3.68 -20.18
C LEU A 403 2.47 -4.48 -21.38
N ARG A 404 2.45 -5.82 -21.28
CA ARG A 404 1.89 -6.68 -22.34
C ARG A 404 0.39 -6.49 -22.52
N ALA A 405 -0.35 -6.34 -21.43
CA ALA A 405 -1.80 -6.14 -21.47
C ALA A 405 -2.18 -4.78 -22.10
N ILE A 406 -1.42 -3.71 -21.81
CA ILE A 406 -1.73 -2.39 -22.37
C ILE A 406 -1.52 -2.32 -23.89
N GLY A 407 -0.74 -3.22 -24.50
CA GLY A 407 -0.58 -3.28 -25.96
C GLY A 407 -1.89 -3.57 -26.72
N ARG A 408 -2.95 -3.98 -26.02
CA ARG A 408 -4.27 -4.32 -26.57
C ARG A 408 -5.36 -3.27 -26.30
N THR A 409 -4.99 -2.10 -25.77
CA THR A 409 -5.92 -0.99 -25.47
C THR A 409 -5.54 0.26 -26.23
N ASP A 410 -6.52 1.14 -26.44
CA ASP A 410 -6.32 2.48 -27.00
C ASP A 410 -6.02 3.52 -25.91
N ASP A 411 -6.43 3.29 -24.65
CA ASP A 411 -6.05 4.11 -23.49
C ASP A 411 -5.15 3.30 -22.53
N PRO A 412 -3.81 3.38 -22.66
CA PRO A 412 -2.89 2.59 -21.86
C PRO A 412 -2.92 2.99 -20.38
N ARG A 413 -3.04 4.28 -20.05
CA ARG A 413 -3.09 4.75 -18.64
C ARG A 413 -4.40 4.37 -17.97
N GLY A 414 -5.54 4.58 -18.62
CA GLY A 414 -6.84 4.17 -18.08
C GLY A 414 -6.88 2.66 -17.83
N HIS A 415 -6.35 1.86 -18.77
CA HIS A 415 -6.23 0.43 -18.61
C HIS A 415 -5.25 0.02 -17.50
N LEU A 416 -4.12 0.72 -17.35
CA LEU A 416 -3.17 0.48 -16.28
C LEU A 416 -3.79 0.70 -14.90
N HIS A 417 -4.57 1.77 -14.72
CA HIS A 417 -5.33 1.99 -13.49
C HIS A 417 -6.34 0.85 -13.26
N ALA A 418 -7.05 0.41 -14.30
CA ALA A 418 -7.97 -0.74 -14.20
C ALA A 418 -7.24 -2.04 -13.80
N LEU A 419 -6.08 -2.33 -14.41
CA LEU A 419 -5.24 -3.49 -14.09
C LEU A 419 -4.70 -3.44 -12.67
N SER A 420 -4.19 -2.28 -12.25
CA SER A 420 -3.71 -2.04 -10.89
C SER A 420 -4.83 -2.29 -9.87
N ARG A 421 -6.06 -1.87 -10.15
CA ARG A 421 -7.24 -2.19 -9.31
C ARG A 421 -7.53 -3.69 -9.27
N LEU A 422 -7.54 -4.37 -10.42
CA LEU A 422 -7.80 -5.82 -10.50
C LEU A 422 -6.74 -6.64 -9.77
N ARG A 423 -5.47 -6.24 -9.84
CA ARG A 423 -4.35 -6.94 -9.23
C ARG A 423 -4.23 -6.78 -7.73
N ARG A 424 -4.88 -5.78 -7.13
CA ARG A 424 -5.02 -5.69 -5.66
C ARG A 424 -5.77 -6.88 -5.05
N ARG A 425 -6.44 -7.71 -5.87
CA ARG A 425 -7.08 -8.97 -5.46
C ARG A 425 -6.15 -10.20 -5.51
N ARG A 426 -4.83 -10.02 -5.67
CA ARG A 426 -3.86 -11.12 -5.82
C ARG A 426 -3.79 -12.03 -4.59
N ASN A 427 -3.53 -13.31 -4.85
CA ASN A 427 -2.98 -14.22 -3.86
C ASN A 427 -1.57 -13.77 -3.51
N LEU A 428 -1.36 -13.40 -2.24
CA LEU A 428 -0.04 -13.09 -1.71
C LEU A 428 0.89 -14.29 -1.86
N PRO A 429 2.16 -14.09 -2.26
CA PRO A 429 3.11 -15.19 -2.34
C PRO A 429 3.29 -15.85 -0.97
N HIS A 430 3.55 -17.16 -0.97
CA HIS A 430 3.80 -17.88 0.27
C HIS A 430 5.07 -17.37 0.98
N LEU A 431 6.10 -16.97 0.22
CA LEU A 431 7.31 -16.34 0.73
C LEU A 431 7.51 -15.00 0.02
N SER A 432 7.63 -13.92 0.77
CA SER A 432 7.71 -12.57 0.21
C SER A 432 8.73 -11.67 0.90
N THR A 433 9.18 -10.65 0.19
CA THR A 433 9.84 -9.48 0.79
C THR A 433 8.94 -8.27 0.57
N SER A 434 8.89 -7.34 1.52
CA SER A 434 7.96 -6.21 1.45
C SER A 434 8.50 -5.01 2.23
N THR A 435 8.17 -3.80 1.80
CA THR A 435 8.28 -2.64 2.68
C THR A 435 7.27 -2.73 3.83
N VAL A 436 7.56 -2.07 4.96
CA VAL A 436 6.62 -1.93 6.10
C VAL A 436 5.27 -1.35 5.61
N HIS A 437 5.32 -0.33 4.75
CA HIS A 437 4.13 0.31 4.18
C HIS A 437 3.24 -0.67 3.41
N LYS A 438 3.82 -1.55 2.59
CA LYS A 438 3.06 -2.49 1.75
C LYS A 438 2.62 -3.73 2.50
N ALA A 439 3.31 -4.06 3.59
CA ALA A 439 2.87 -5.08 4.54
C ALA A 439 1.74 -4.56 5.45
N LYS A 440 1.45 -3.26 5.48
CA LYS A 440 0.35 -2.71 6.28
C LYS A 440 -0.99 -3.34 5.87
N GLY A 441 -1.79 -3.79 6.83
CA GLY A 441 -3.07 -4.49 6.61
C GLY A 441 -2.94 -5.97 6.23
N LEU A 442 -1.72 -6.50 6.10
CA LEU A 442 -1.48 -7.92 5.82
C LEU A 442 -1.06 -8.67 7.09
N GLU A 443 -1.25 -9.99 7.05
CA GLU A 443 -0.94 -10.89 8.16
C GLU A 443 -0.09 -12.04 7.64
N PHE A 444 0.97 -12.37 8.38
CA PHE A 444 1.91 -13.42 8.02
C PHE A 444 2.13 -14.34 9.21
N ARG A 445 2.30 -15.64 8.95
CA ARG A 445 2.58 -16.61 10.01
C ARG A 445 3.91 -16.26 10.67
N ARG A 446 4.93 -16.02 9.84
CA ARG A 446 6.28 -15.67 10.29
C ARG A 446 6.72 -14.34 9.67
N VAL A 447 7.33 -13.48 10.47
CA VAL A 447 7.88 -12.19 10.02
C VAL A 447 9.35 -12.12 10.41
N LEU A 448 10.19 -11.75 9.46
CA LEU A 448 11.57 -11.37 9.70
C LEU A 448 11.73 -9.86 9.47
N VAL A 449 12.13 -9.11 10.50
CA VAL A 449 12.59 -7.73 10.37
C VAL A 449 14.09 -7.76 10.14
N CYS A 450 14.54 -7.41 8.92
CA CYS A 450 15.95 -7.51 8.54
C CYS A 450 16.32 -6.49 7.43
N PRO A 451 17.41 -5.72 7.58
CA PRO A 451 18.10 -5.46 8.85
C PRO A 451 17.21 -4.62 9.78
N GLY A 452 17.27 -4.91 11.08
CA GLY A 452 16.71 -4.09 12.15
C GLY A 452 17.74 -3.07 12.61
N ASP A 453 17.84 -1.94 11.90
CA ASP A 453 18.83 -0.89 12.19
C ASP A 453 18.20 0.52 12.23
N ALA A 454 18.97 1.52 12.65
CA ALA A 454 18.52 2.91 12.73
C ALA A 454 18.23 3.58 11.36
N GLN A 455 18.67 2.99 10.24
CA GLN A 455 18.35 3.51 8.89
C GLN A 455 16.98 3.01 8.43
N GLN A 456 16.64 1.77 8.74
CA GLN A 456 15.32 1.20 8.49
C GLN A 456 14.29 1.72 9.51
N PHE A 457 14.69 1.87 10.77
CA PHE A 457 13.81 2.29 11.88
C PHE A 457 14.43 3.49 12.61
N PRO A 458 14.32 4.71 12.04
CA PRO A 458 14.95 5.91 12.59
C PRO A 458 14.39 6.31 13.96
N ALA A 459 15.11 7.15 14.69
CA ALA A 459 14.60 7.70 15.95
C ALA A 459 13.31 8.52 15.76
N GLY A 460 12.57 8.72 16.87
CA GLY A 460 11.34 9.51 16.90
C GLY A 460 10.08 8.73 16.51
N ALA A 461 8.93 9.43 16.56
CA ALA A 461 7.61 8.82 16.44
C ALA A 461 7.40 8.03 15.15
N TYR A 462 7.94 8.49 14.02
CA TYR A 462 7.80 7.80 12.74
C TYR A 462 8.47 6.41 12.75
N GLY A 463 9.69 6.30 13.26
CA GLY A 463 10.35 4.99 13.36
C GLY A 463 9.72 4.07 14.41
N ALA A 464 9.17 4.62 15.49
CA ALA A 464 8.39 3.85 16.45
C ALA A 464 7.13 3.23 15.79
N ARG A 465 6.42 4.00 14.96
CA ARG A 465 5.29 3.52 14.15
C ARG A 465 5.72 2.47 13.12
N LEU A 466 6.83 2.69 12.41
CA LEU A 466 7.38 1.71 11.46
C LEU A 466 7.68 0.37 12.16
N LEU A 467 8.35 0.41 13.31
CA LEU A 467 8.68 -0.79 14.07
C LEU A 467 7.40 -1.49 14.55
N TYR A 468 6.45 -0.75 15.14
CA TYR A 468 5.18 -1.30 15.58
C TYR A 468 4.41 -1.98 14.43
N VAL A 469 4.30 -1.31 13.28
CA VAL A 469 3.61 -1.88 12.11
C VAL A 469 4.33 -3.15 11.65
N ALA A 470 5.66 -3.15 11.56
CA ALA A 470 6.44 -4.31 11.16
C ALA A 470 6.22 -5.51 12.09
N MET A 471 6.37 -5.31 13.41
CA MET A 471 6.20 -6.37 14.41
C MET A 471 4.78 -6.94 14.42
N SER A 472 3.78 -6.06 14.35
CA SER A 472 2.37 -6.46 14.39
C SER A 472 1.88 -7.22 13.17
N ARG A 473 2.69 -7.44 12.13
CA ARG A 473 2.31 -8.31 10.99
C ARG A 473 2.45 -9.79 11.33
N ALA A 474 3.22 -10.14 12.36
CA ALA A 474 3.44 -11.51 12.79
C ALA A 474 2.21 -12.04 13.51
N THR A 475 1.76 -13.24 13.15
CA THR A 475 0.67 -13.95 13.84
C THR A 475 1.17 -15.10 14.71
N HIS A 476 2.37 -15.63 14.44
CA HIS A 476 2.92 -16.77 15.20
C HIS A 476 4.39 -16.60 15.58
N GLN A 477 5.19 -15.98 14.71
CA GLN A 477 6.62 -15.82 14.99
C GLN A 477 7.12 -14.49 14.44
N LEU A 478 7.87 -13.79 15.29
CA LEU A 478 8.57 -12.56 14.94
C LEU A 478 10.06 -12.79 15.14
N THR A 479 10.85 -12.63 14.07
CA THR A 479 12.31 -12.61 14.16
C THR A 479 12.81 -11.21 13.86
N ILE A 480 13.67 -10.66 14.72
CA ILE A 480 14.31 -9.37 14.52
C ILE A 480 15.82 -9.60 14.45
N VAL A 481 16.43 -9.21 13.34
CA VAL A 481 17.89 -9.26 13.16
C VAL A 481 18.44 -7.85 13.32
N THR A 482 18.93 -7.52 14.50
CA THR A 482 19.47 -6.20 14.81
C THR A 482 20.92 -6.06 14.35
N ASP A 483 21.30 -4.87 13.89
CA ASP A 483 22.73 -4.58 13.70
C ASP A 483 23.32 -3.98 14.97
N SER A 484 24.25 -4.71 15.61
CA SER A 484 24.90 -4.27 16.86
C SER A 484 25.67 -2.95 16.70
N SER A 485 26.10 -2.60 15.49
CA SER A 485 26.77 -1.33 15.17
C SER A 485 25.81 -0.17 14.90
N SER A 486 24.51 -0.45 14.71
CA SER A 486 23.48 0.55 14.45
C SER A 486 22.13 0.08 15.00
N PRO A 487 21.99 -0.08 16.33
CA PRO A 487 20.80 -0.66 16.94
C PRO A 487 19.57 0.22 16.70
N ILE A 488 18.39 -0.42 16.73
CA ILE A 488 17.12 0.29 16.72
C ILE A 488 16.93 0.92 18.11
N VAL A 489 16.88 2.26 18.19
CA VAL A 489 16.71 2.98 19.46
C VAL A 489 15.41 2.64 20.20
N HIS A 490 14.42 2.13 19.47
CA HIS A 490 13.11 1.73 19.97
C HIS A 490 13.10 0.31 20.56
N LEU A 491 14.23 -0.39 20.57
CA LEU A 491 14.42 -1.70 21.21
C LEU A 491 15.46 -1.57 22.33
N GLY A 492 15.15 -2.11 23.50
CA GLY A 492 15.97 -1.99 24.72
C GLY A 492 16.31 -3.33 25.36
#